data_AF-S6BG79-F1
#
_entry.id   AF-S6BG79-F1
#
_cell.length_a   1.000
_cell.length_b   1.000
_cell.length_c   1.000
_cell.angle_alpha   90.00
_cell.angle_beta   90.00
_cell.angle_gamma   90.00
#
_symmetry.space_group_name_H-M   'P 1'
#
loop_
_entity.id
_entity.type
_entity.pdbx_description
1 polymer ?
#
loop_
_entity_poly.entity_id
_entity_poly.type
_entity_poly.pdbx_seq_one_letter_code
_entity_poly.pdbx_strand_id
1 'polypeptide(L)'
;MSEELSERRLRELVNRLDSRLHTVQVLAEVLLDNAGLRPCIPGPYLNEYREGAVMEAVILLSRSSQEDFWQLAKSEKWPLSSL
;
A
#
# COMPACT_ATOMS: atom_id res chain seq x y z
N MET A 1 -26.44 6.66 17.74
CA MET A 1 -25.41 5.66 18.18
C MET A 1 -24.96 4.71 17.07
N SER A 2 -25.82 4.27 16.13
CA SER A 2 -25.38 3.38 15.03
C SER A 2 -24.51 4.09 13.98
N GLU A 3 -24.89 5.30 13.58
CA GLU A 3 -24.21 6.05 12.50
C GLU A 3 -22.82 6.56 12.89
N GLU A 4 -22.64 7.10 14.11
CA GLU A 4 -21.34 7.54 14.61
C GLU A 4 -20.30 6.40 14.68
N LEU A 5 -20.74 5.18 14.99
CA LEU A 5 -19.86 4.01 15.01
C LEU A 5 -19.45 3.58 13.60
N SER A 6 -20.35 3.70 12.63
CA SER A 6 -20.06 3.45 11.21
C SER A 6 -19.10 4.49 10.64
N GLU A 7 -19.28 5.77 10.96
CA GLU A 7 -18.39 6.85 10.52
C GLU A 7 -16.98 6.72 11.09
N ARG A 8 -16.86 6.33 12.37
CA ARG A 8 -15.54 6.07 12.99
C ARG A 8 -14.82 4.91 12.30
N ARG A 9 -15.52 3.80 12.05
CA ARG A 9 -14.96 2.64 11.33
C ARG A 9 -14.53 3.00 9.92
N LEU A 10 -15.32 3.79 9.20
CA LEU A 10 -14.99 4.25 7.85
C LEU A 10 -13.72 5.09 7.87
N ARG A 11 -13.61 6.04 8.79
CA ARG A 11 -12.42 6.90 8.94
C ARG A 11 -11.17 6.10 9.29
N GLU A 12 -11.28 5.14 10.21
CA GLU A 12 -10.17 4.25 10.56
C GLU A 12 -9.71 3.43 9.35
N LEU A 13 -10.65 2.93 8.54
CA LEU A 13 -10.35 2.12 7.36
C LEU A 13 -9.68 2.96 6.26
N VAL A 14 -10.15 4.18 6.02
CA VAL A 14 -9.51 5.16 5.11
C VAL A 14 -8.10 5.50 5.58
N ASN A 15 -7.91 5.84 6.86
CA ASN A 15 -6.60 6.19 7.39
C ASN A 15 -5.61 5.01 7.29
N ARG A 16 -6.06 3.79 7.57
CA ARG A 16 -5.23 2.58 7.44
C ARG A 16 -4.89 2.27 5.98
N LEU A 17 -5.81 2.53 5.05
CA LEU A 17 -5.56 2.37 3.62
C LEU A 17 -4.52 3.39 3.13
N ASP A 18 -4.71 4.67 3.44
CA ASP A 18 -3.80 5.76 3.08
C ASP A 18 -2.37 5.51 3.60
N SER A 19 -2.25 5.18 4.89
CA SER A 19 -0.95 4.88 5.51
C SER A 19 -0.22 3.70 4.86
N ARG A 20 -0.94 2.63 4.49
CA ARG A 20 -0.32 1.47 3.80
C ARG A 20 0.03 1.78 2.35
N LEU A 21 -0.81 2.52 1.63
CA LEU A 21 -0.51 2.93 0.26
C LEU A 21 0.75 3.81 0.22
N HIS A 22 0.87 4.76 1.16
CA HIS A 22 2.07 5.55 1.31
C HIS A 22 3.30 4.67 1.62
N THR A 23 3.16 3.69 2.52
CA THR A 23 4.24 2.74 2.84
C THR A 23 4.66 1.93 1.61
N VAL A 24 3.70 1.41 0.85
CA VAL A 24 3.95 0.66 -0.40
C VAL A 24 4.71 1.53 -1.40
N GLN A 25 4.31 2.78 -1.56
CA GLN A 25 4.98 3.72 -2.46
C GLN A 25 6.45 3.91 -2.06
N VAL A 26 6.72 4.24 -0.80
CA VAL A 26 8.09 4.45 -0.31
C VAL A 26 8.95 3.19 -0.49
N LEU A 27 8.40 2.00 -0.20
CA LEU A 27 9.15 0.75 -0.40
C LEU A 27 9.41 0.47 -1.88
N ALA A 28 8.47 0.78 -2.77
CA ALA A 28 8.66 0.65 -4.22
C ALA A 28 9.74 1.61 -4.73
N GLU A 29 9.76 2.85 -4.26
CA GLU A 29 10.82 3.83 -4.57
C GLU A 29 12.19 3.33 -4.12
N VAL A 30 12.30 2.81 -2.89
CA VAL A 30 13.54 2.20 -2.38
C VAL A 30 14.00 1.02 -3.24
N LEU A 31 13.09 0.17 -3.71
CA LEU A 31 13.43 -0.94 -4.61
C LEU A 31 13.91 -0.46 -5.98
N LEU A 32 13.28 0.58 -6.53
CA LEU A 32 13.68 1.20 -7.79
C LEU A 32 15.07 1.84 -7.69
N ASP A 33 15.31 2.59 -6.61
CA ASP A 33 16.61 3.19 -6.34
C ASP A 33 17.68 2.11 -6.16
N ASN A 34 17.38 1.03 -5.42
CA ASN A 34 18.30 -0.09 -5.25
C ASN A 34 18.64 -0.76 -6.59
N ALA A 35 17.64 -1.02 -7.44
CA ALA A 35 17.83 -1.59 -8.76
C ALA A 35 18.66 -0.68 -9.68
N GLY A 36 18.44 0.64 -9.59
CA GLY A 36 19.19 1.65 -10.33
C GLY A 36 20.68 1.72 -9.97
N LEU A 37 21.06 1.22 -8.78
CA LEU A 37 22.46 1.16 -8.32
C LEU A 37 23.19 -0.13 -8.71
N ARG A 38 22.52 -1.13 -9.29
CA ARG A 38 23.17 -2.36 -9.78
C ARG A 38 24.40 -2.13 -10.70
N PRO A 39 24.41 -1.14 -11.61
CA PRO A 39 25.59 -0.84 -12.43
C PRO A 39 26.64 0.05 -11.73
N CYS A 40 26.39 0.57 -10.52
CA CYS A 40 27.21 1.57 -9.86
C CYS A 40 28.27 0.97 -8.92
N ILE A 41 29.28 1.78 -8.56
CA ILE A 41 30.23 1.49 -7.48
C ILE A 41 30.23 2.70 -6.52
N PRO A 42 29.81 2.55 -5.24
CA PRO A 42 29.30 1.32 -4.65
C PRO A 42 27.97 0.89 -5.27
N GLY A 43 27.74 -0.42 -5.28
CA GLY A 43 26.52 -1.01 -5.83
C GLY A 43 25.29 -0.80 -4.94
N PRO A 44 24.26 -1.66 -5.04
CA PRO A 44 23.01 -1.51 -4.31
C PRO A 44 23.19 -1.56 -2.78
N TYR A 45 22.35 -0.80 -2.07
CA TYR A 45 22.33 -0.76 -0.60
C TYR A 45 21.75 -2.05 0.00
N LEU A 46 20.73 -2.61 -0.65
CA LEU A 46 20.11 -3.88 -0.31
C LEU A 46 20.74 -4.99 -1.15
N ASN A 47 21.18 -6.05 -0.48
CA ASN A 47 21.52 -7.28 -1.17
C ASN A 47 20.25 -7.98 -1.68
N GLU A 48 20.43 -8.99 -2.55
CA GLU A 48 19.32 -9.70 -3.20
C GLU A 48 18.31 -10.28 -2.21
N TYR A 49 18.77 -10.82 -1.08
CA TYR A 49 17.89 -11.37 -0.05
C TYR A 49 17.01 -10.28 0.60
N ARG A 50 17.59 -9.13 0.97
CA ARG A 50 16.85 -8.01 1.55
C ARG A 50 15.93 -7.35 0.54
N GLU A 51 16.37 -7.19 -0.71
CA GLU A 51 15.54 -6.70 -1.81
C GLU A 51 14.32 -7.62 -2.01
N GLY A 52 14.52 -8.94 -2.00
CA GLY A 52 13.44 -9.93 -2.07
C GLY A 52 12.45 -9.81 -0.91
N ALA A 53 12.94 -9.64 0.33
CA ALA A 53 12.09 -9.47 1.50
C ALA A 53 11.25 -8.17 1.44
N VAL A 54 11.83 -7.07 0.95
CA VAL A 54 11.11 -5.80 0.75
C VAL A 54 10.05 -5.94 -0.35
N MET A 55 10.38 -6.63 -1.45
CA MET A 55 9.41 -6.92 -2.52
C MET A 55 8.24 -7.75 -2.01
N GLU A 56 8.49 -8.78 -1.18
CA GLU A 56 7.43 -9.57 -0.57
C GLU A 56 6.53 -8.73 0.34
N ALA A 57 7.12 -7.83 1.15
CA ALA A 57 6.36 -6.90 1.97
C ALA A 57 5.47 -5.96 1.12
N VAL A 58 5.98 -5.44 0.00
CA VAL A 58 5.20 -4.63 -0.96
C VAL A 58 4.01 -5.41 -1.49
N ILE A 59 4.20 -6.68 -1.87
CA ILE A 59 3.13 -7.54 -2.39
C ILE A 59 2.04 -7.76 -1.33
N LEU A 60 2.44 -8.10 -0.10
CA LEU A 60 1.50 -8.36 1.00
C LEU A 60 0.71 -7.10 1.37
N LEU A 61 1.38 -5.95 1.50
CA LEU A 61 0.74 -4.68 1.81
C LEU A 61 -0.20 -4.22 0.69
N SER A 62 0.17 -4.43 -0.58
CA SER A 62 -0.67 -4.10 -1.73
C SER A 62 -1.94 -4.93 -1.76
N ARG A 63 -1.86 -6.24 -1.51
CA ARG A 63 -3.04 -7.13 -1.43
C ARG A 63 -3.97 -6.71 -0.30
N SER A 64 -3.42 -6.47 0.89
CA SER A 64 -4.21 -6.02 2.05
C SER A 64 -4.85 -4.64 1.81
N SER A 65 -4.15 -3.73 1.10
CA SER A 65 -4.70 -2.43 0.71
C SER A 65 -5.83 -2.57 -0.31
N GLN A 66 -5.71 -3.49 -1.26
CA GLN A 66 -6.76 -3.78 -2.24
C GLN A 66 -8.02 -4.35 -1.57
N GLU A 67 -7.88 -5.24 -0.59
CA GLU A 67 -9.00 -5.78 0.18
C GLU A 67 -9.77 -4.68 0.91
N ASP A 68 -9.05 -3.75 1.56
CA ASP A 68 -9.66 -2.65 2.28
C ASP A 68 -10.30 -1.62 1.33
N PHE A 69 -9.69 -1.37 0.17
CA PHE A 69 -10.33 -0.58 -0.89
C PHE A 69 -11.67 -1.19 -1.34
N TRP A 70 -11.73 -2.52 -1.55
CA TRP A 70 -12.98 -3.19 -1.91
C TRP A 70 -14.02 -3.15 -0.80
N GLN A 71 -13.61 -3.15 0.47
CA GLN A 71 -14.52 -2.96 1.60
C GLN A 71 -15.10 -1.54 1.59
N LEU A 72 -14.28 -0.51 1.35
CA LEU A 72 -14.76 0.87 1.18
C LEU A 72 -15.77 0.99 0.05
N ALA A 73 -15.40 0.49 -1.14
CA ALA A 73 -16.22 0.56 -2.34
C ALA A 73 -17.58 -0.15 -2.21
N LYS A 74 -17.68 -1.14 -1.31
CA LYS A 74 -18.95 -1.81 -0.97
C LYS A 74 -19.75 -1.09 0.12
N SER A 75 -19.06 -0.38 1.02
CA SER A 75 -19.66 0.30 2.18
C SER A 75 -20.35 1.61 1.78
N GLU A 76 -19.76 2.32 0.82
CA GLU A 76 -20.48 3.36 0.10
C GLU A 76 -21.27 2.68 -1.02
N LYS A 77 -22.54 3.05 -1.20
CA LYS A 77 -23.22 2.83 -2.49
C LYS A 77 -22.56 3.75 -3.53
N TRP A 78 -21.27 3.58 -3.78
CA TRP A 78 -20.52 4.43 -4.69
C TRP A 78 -21.08 4.15 -6.10
N PRO A 79 -21.67 5.15 -6.78
CA PRO A 79 -22.22 4.95 -8.09
C PRO A 79 -21.05 4.86 -9.06
N LEU A 80 -20.58 3.64 -9.32
CA LEU A 80 -19.66 3.35 -10.43
C LEU A 80 -20.28 3.65 -11.81
N SER A 81 -21.50 4.20 -11.87
CA SER A 81 -22.20 4.62 -13.08
C SER A 81 -21.77 5.99 -13.60
N SER A 82 -20.57 6.49 -13.30
CA SER A 82 -20.07 7.76 -13.86
C SER A 82 -18.57 7.81 -14.19
N LEU A 83 -17.91 6.67 -14.37
CA LEU A 83 -16.60 6.60 -15.05
C LEU A 83 -16.78 6.13 -16.50
#